data_AF-A0A7Y5KUL8-F1
#
_entry.id   AF-A0A7Y5KUL8-F1
#
_cell.length_a   1.000
_cell.length_b   1.000
_cell.length_c   1.000
_cell.angle_alpha   90.00
_cell.angle_beta   90.00
_cell.angle_gamma   90.00
#
_symmetry.space_group_name_H-M   'P 1'
#
loop_
_entity.id
_entity.type
_entity.pdbx_description
1 polymer ?
#
loop_
_entity_poly.entity_id
_entity_poly.type
_entity_poly.pdbx_seq_one_letter_code
_entity_poly.pdbx_strand_id
1 'polypeptide(L)'
;MKLAISRTKLFVLSSAVVVLAGLTGVAFASSPDSTAAASAGPAGSTSAATSSAAAPPAPKQLVAADIPAEASEAPKGKEWESARLIAPNRGNFIGGCKMRALREWIRVSCESYHGAGLVAGDPAGVKVWAEGELWGFDAKTNTSTTSHVTVDLPVRRGESRIVTFVDFSEGDGYGPAMAGEAETLIVTWRAGEAEPYIAVAPD
;
A
#
# COMPACT_ATOMS: atom_id res chain seq x y z
N MET A 1 1.10 -12.96 -46.45
CA MET A 1 2.23 -12.03 -46.34
C MET A 1 3.12 -12.49 -45.19
N LYS A 2 4.40 -12.82 -45.45
CA LYS A 2 5.37 -13.32 -44.46
C LYS A 2 6.17 -12.11 -43.92
N LEU A 3 6.05 -11.79 -42.62
CA LEU A 3 6.95 -10.83 -41.98
C LEU A 3 8.20 -11.54 -41.45
N ALA A 4 9.36 -11.11 -41.93
CA ALA A 4 10.67 -11.55 -41.46
C ALA A 4 11.13 -10.70 -40.27
N ILE A 5 11.47 -11.34 -39.16
CA ILE A 5 11.97 -10.71 -37.93
C ILE A 5 13.49 -10.54 -38.06
N SER A 6 13.94 -9.27 -38.10
CA SER A 6 15.35 -8.89 -38.13
C SER A 6 15.97 -8.99 -36.73
N ARG A 7 17.14 -9.63 -36.65
CA ARG A 7 17.93 -9.82 -35.42
C ARG A 7 18.75 -8.55 -35.14
N THR A 8 18.29 -7.72 -34.23
CA THR A 8 19.07 -6.56 -33.74
C THR A 8 20.04 -7.01 -32.64
N LYS A 9 21.33 -6.76 -32.86
CA LYS A 9 22.45 -7.13 -31.98
C LYS A 9 22.45 -6.29 -30.70
N LEU A 10 22.58 -6.96 -29.54
CA LEU A 10 22.84 -6.35 -28.24
C LEU A 10 24.20 -5.63 -28.25
N PHE A 11 24.21 -4.35 -27.91
CA PHE A 11 25.40 -3.62 -27.47
C PHE A 11 25.44 -3.65 -25.94
N VAL A 12 26.47 -4.28 -25.39
CA VAL A 12 26.77 -4.29 -23.95
C VAL A 12 27.60 -3.04 -23.65
N LEU A 13 27.00 -2.05 -22.98
CA LEU A 13 27.72 -0.90 -22.43
C LEU A 13 27.98 -1.16 -20.95
N SER A 14 29.25 -1.42 -20.67
CA SER A 14 29.80 -1.64 -19.33
C SER A 14 30.13 -0.28 -18.73
N SER A 15 29.30 0.22 -17.81
CA SER A 15 29.57 1.47 -17.08
C SER A 15 30.05 1.16 -15.68
N ALA A 16 31.34 1.44 -15.44
CA ALA A 16 31.95 1.48 -14.13
C ALA A 16 31.50 2.75 -13.39
N VAL A 17 30.99 2.62 -12.17
CA VAL A 17 30.70 3.76 -11.29
C VAL A 17 31.65 3.73 -10.10
N VAL A 18 32.37 4.85 -9.96
CA VAL A 18 33.37 5.15 -8.93
C VAL A 18 32.67 5.45 -7.61
N VAL A 19 33.13 4.81 -6.54
CA VAL A 19 32.73 5.07 -5.15
C VAL A 19 33.48 6.31 -4.65
N LEU A 20 32.76 7.37 -4.26
CA LEU A 20 33.31 8.46 -3.46
C LEU A 20 32.78 8.37 -2.03
N ALA A 21 33.68 8.03 -1.11
CA ALA A 21 33.45 8.09 0.33
C ALA A 21 33.66 9.53 0.82
N GLY A 22 32.62 10.15 1.37
CA GLY A 22 32.66 11.47 2.00
C GLY A 22 32.20 11.39 3.45
N LEU A 23 33.17 11.31 4.37
CA LEU A 23 33.03 11.38 5.82
C LEU A 23 33.16 12.85 6.27
N THR A 24 32.09 13.45 6.79
CA THR A 24 32.04 14.63 7.69
C THR A 24 30.55 14.81 8.07
N GLY A 25 30.05 14.78 9.30
CA GLY A 25 30.61 15.15 10.59
C GLY A 25 30.01 16.48 11.04
N VAL A 26 28.86 16.48 11.73
CA VAL A 26 28.44 17.60 12.60
C VAL A 26 27.50 17.09 13.71
N ALA A 27 27.90 17.33 14.95
CA ALA A 27 27.08 17.17 16.15
C ALA A 27 26.41 18.52 16.49
N PHE A 28 25.14 18.51 16.87
CA PHE A 28 24.53 19.60 17.64
C PHE A 28 23.58 19.08 18.70
N ALA A 29 23.70 19.71 19.86
CA ALA A 29 23.07 19.39 21.12
C ALA A 29 21.87 20.30 21.42
N SER A 30 21.13 19.89 22.46
CA SER A 30 20.38 20.68 23.44
C SER A 30 18.86 20.83 23.27
N SER A 31 18.19 20.37 24.32
CA SER A 31 16.76 20.39 24.66
C SER A 31 16.17 21.79 24.86
N PRO A 32 14.83 21.89 24.93
CA PRO A 32 14.26 22.47 26.14
C PRO A 32 13.08 21.68 26.74
N ASP A 33 13.10 21.63 28.08
CA ASP A 33 11.98 21.39 28.98
C ASP A 33 10.82 22.36 28.69
N SER A 34 9.58 21.86 28.79
CA SER A 34 8.40 22.70 28.97
C SER A 34 7.40 22.00 29.88
N THR A 35 7.53 22.34 31.15
CA THR A 35 6.58 22.10 32.23
C THR A 35 5.41 23.08 32.08
N ALA A 36 4.18 22.58 31.96
CA ALA A 36 2.99 23.40 32.21
C ALA A 36 1.92 22.55 32.93
N ALA A 37 1.68 22.93 34.18
CA ALA A 37 0.66 22.39 35.06
C ALA A 37 -0.60 23.26 35.02
N ALA A 38 -1.78 22.62 35.08
CA ALA A 38 -3.07 23.12 35.60
C ALA A 38 -4.18 22.17 35.09
N SER A 39 -5.34 21.99 35.69
CA SER A 39 -5.87 22.09 37.06
C SER A 39 -7.24 21.39 36.98
N ALA A 40 -7.68 20.78 38.09
CA ALA A 40 -8.85 19.91 38.15
C ALA A 40 -10.20 20.61 37.94
N GLY A 41 -11.18 19.83 37.48
CA GLY A 41 -12.61 20.09 37.64
C GLY A 41 -13.41 18.78 37.54
N PRO A 42 -14.07 18.29 38.61
CA PRO A 42 -14.95 17.12 38.52
C PRO A 42 -16.37 17.57 38.18
N ALA A 43 -16.82 17.29 36.96
CA ALA A 43 -18.23 17.38 36.60
C ALA A 43 -18.79 15.97 36.45
N GLY A 44 -19.75 15.63 37.31
CA GLY A 44 -20.44 14.34 37.31
C GLY A 44 -21.13 14.07 35.98
N SER A 45 -21.07 12.82 35.54
CA SER A 45 -21.87 12.32 34.43
C SER A 45 -22.34 10.91 34.75
N THR A 46 -23.65 10.82 34.88
CA THR A 46 -24.44 9.60 35.10
C THR A 46 -24.17 8.64 33.94
N SER A 47 -23.48 7.53 34.25
CA SER A 47 -23.05 6.54 33.27
C SER A 47 -24.26 5.72 32.80
N ALA A 48 -24.84 6.10 31.66
CA ALA A 48 -25.74 5.25 30.92
C ALA A 48 -24.92 4.08 30.36
N ALA A 49 -25.28 2.86 30.75
CA ALA A 49 -24.64 1.63 30.31
C ALA A 49 -24.90 1.43 28.80
N THR A 50 -24.03 2.00 27.97
CA THR A 50 -23.98 1.73 26.55
C THR A 50 -23.54 0.27 26.39
N SER A 51 -24.42 -0.56 25.84
CA SER A 51 -24.07 -1.93 25.44
C SER A 51 -22.87 -1.89 24.52
N SER A 52 -21.71 -2.31 25.05
CA SER A 52 -20.45 -2.37 24.33
C SER A 52 -20.57 -3.47 23.28
N ALA A 53 -20.86 -3.07 22.03
CA ALA A 53 -20.75 -3.96 20.90
C ALA A 53 -19.30 -4.43 20.82
N ALA A 54 -19.08 -5.75 20.91
CA ALA A 54 -17.75 -6.33 20.85
C ALA A 54 -17.03 -5.87 19.58
N ALA A 55 -15.84 -5.30 19.75
CA ALA A 55 -15.03 -4.83 18.64
C ALA A 55 -14.77 -5.99 17.64
N PRO A 56 -14.79 -5.73 16.33
CA PRO A 56 -14.46 -6.74 15.34
C PRO A 56 -13.09 -7.37 15.61
N PRO A 57 -12.92 -8.69 15.38
CA PRO A 57 -11.63 -9.33 15.55
C PRO A 57 -10.59 -8.71 14.62
N ALA A 58 -9.36 -8.53 15.13
CA ALA A 58 -8.26 -7.96 14.36
C ALA A 58 -7.94 -8.83 13.13
N PRO A 59 -7.54 -8.23 11.99
CA PRO A 59 -7.16 -8.97 10.79
C PRO A 59 -5.93 -9.85 11.07
N LYS A 60 -5.95 -11.08 10.55
CA LYS A 60 -4.82 -12.02 10.67
C LYS A 60 -3.87 -11.88 9.49
N GLN A 61 -2.60 -12.24 9.69
CA GLN A 61 -1.64 -12.31 8.59
C GLN A 61 -1.97 -13.46 7.63
N LEU A 62 -1.60 -13.31 6.36
CA LEU A 62 -1.69 -14.40 5.38
C LEU A 62 -0.59 -15.44 5.69
N VAL A 63 -0.98 -16.70 5.77
CA VAL A 63 -0.05 -17.82 5.94
C VAL A 63 -0.10 -18.74 4.72
N ALA A 64 1.01 -19.41 4.44
CA ALA A 64 1.21 -20.30 3.31
C ALA A 64 0.17 -21.43 3.25
N ALA A 65 -0.27 -21.93 4.41
CA ALA A 65 -1.28 -22.99 4.49
C ALA A 65 -2.64 -22.59 3.91
N ASP A 66 -2.93 -21.29 3.82
CA ASP A 66 -4.17 -20.77 3.22
C ASP A 66 -4.06 -20.61 1.69
N ILE A 67 -2.85 -20.71 1.13
CA ILE A 67 -2.60 -20.49 -0.29
C ILE A 67 -2.56 -21.85 -1.01
N PRO A 68 -3.42 -22.07 -2.03
CA PRO A 68 -3.38 -23.32 -2.78
C PRO A 68 -2.04 -23.48 -3.51
N ALA A 69 -1.59 -24.74 -3.63
CA ALA A 69 -0.35 -25.05 -4.34
C ALA A 69 -0.46 -24.82 -5.85
N GLU A 70 -1.65 -25.01 -6.42
CA GLU A 70 -1.93 -24.79 -7.82
C GLU A 70 -2.35 -23.34 -8.08
N ALA A 71 -1.82 -22.76 -9.15
CA ALA A 71 -2.21 -21.43 -9.59
C ALA A 71 -3.69 -21.44 -10.01
N SER A 72 -4.43 -20.43 -9.56
CA SER A 72 -5.85 -20.27 -9.83
C SER A 72 -6.11 -19.02 -10.67
N GLU A 73 -7.30 -18.97 -11.27
CA GLU A 73 -7.69 -17.83 -12.11
C GLU A 73 -7.86 -16.55 -11.29
N ALA A 74 -7.56 -15.40 -11.90
CA ALA A 74 -7.75 -14.09 -11.28
C ALA A 74 -9.21 -13.92 -10.80
N PRO A 75 -9.44 -13.60 -9.52
CA PRO A 75 -10.80 -13.47 -9.01
C PRO A 75 -11.57 -12.32 -9.67
N LYS A 76 -12.88 -12.52 -9.81
CA LYS A 76 -13.83 -11.54 -10.34
C LYS A 76 -14.41 -10.69 -9.21
N GLY A 77 -14.96 -9.53 -9.56
CA GLY A 77 -15.43 -8.52 -8.59
C GLY A 77 -16.26 -9.08 -7.43
N LYS A 78 -17.29 -9.90 -7.73
CA LYS A 78 -18.17 -10.49 -6.70
C LYS A 78 -17.50 -11.51 -5.78
N GLU A 79 -16.43 -12.16 -6.25
CA GLU A 79 -15.72 -13.14 -5.41
C GLU A 79 -14.99 -12.45 -4.25
N TRP A 80 -14.65 -11.17 -4.38
CA TRP A 80 -13.97 -10.42 -3.33
C TRP A 80 -14.86 -10.06 -2.14
N GLU A 81 -16.17 -10.20 -2.26
CA GLU A 81 -17.12 -9.97 -1.16
C GLU A 81 -16.95 -11.01 -0.04
N SER A 82 -16.53 -12.23 -0.38
CA SER A 82 -16.24 -13.31 0.58
C SER A 82 -14.76 -13.39 0.98
N ALA A 83 -13.92 -12.50 0.45
CA ALA A 83 -12.49 -12.51 0.73
C ALA A 83 -12.20 -12.12 2.18
N ARG A 84 -11.21 -12.80 2.77
CA ARG A 84 -10.83 -12.60 4.17
C ARG A 84 -10.00 -11.35 4.32
N LEU A 85 -10.34 -10.49 5.28
CA LEU A 85 -9.48 -9.35 5.65
C LEU A 85 -8.17 -9.85 6.28
N ILE A 86 -7.05 -9.34 5.80
CA ILE A 86 -5.71 -9.71 6.28
C ILE A 86 -4.88 -8.48 6.66
N ALA A 87 -3.87 -8.69 7.50
CA ALA A 87 -2.87 -7.68 7.85
C ALA A 87 -1.52 -7.99 7.16
N PRO A 88 -0.71 -6.98 6.84
CA PRO A 88 0.66 -7.21 6.39
C PRO A 88 1.49 -7.85 7.52
N ASN A 89 2.56 -8.56 7.14
CA ASN A 89 3.52 -9.10 8.10
C ASN A 89 4.34 -7.99 8.75
N ARG A 90 4.59 -6.89 8.03
CA ARG A 90 5.36 -5.74 8.53
C ARG A 90 4.77 -4.41 8.06
N GLY A 91 4.82 -3.42 8.96
CA GLY A 91 4.26 -2.10 8.71
C GLY A 91 2.75 -2.08 8.85
N ASN A 92 2.16 -0.92 8.58
CA ASN A 92 0.72 -0.75 8.50
C ASN A 92 0.43 0.30 7.43
N PHE A 93 -0.71 0.18 6.75
CA PHE A 93 -1.16 1.23 5.84
C PHE A 93 -1.58 2.46 6.65
N ILE A 94 -1.03 3.61 6.30
CA ILE A 94 -1.35 4.92 6.87
C ILE A 94 -2.54 5.50 6.10
N GLY A 95 -2.65 5.25 4.78
CA GLY A 95 -3.72 5.74 3.90
C GLY A 95 -5.05 5.00 3.98
N GLY A 96 -5.42 4.42 5.13
CA GLY A 96 -6.72 3.75 5.30
C GLY A 96 -6.95 2.53 4.40
N CYS A 97 -5.90 1.93 3.83
CA CYS A 97 -6.04 0.80 2.93
C CYS A 97 -6.54 -0.46 3.65
N LYS A 98 -7.34 -1.24 2.93
CA LYS A 98 -7.85 -2.55 3.35
C LYS A 98 -7.24 -3.61 2.45
N MET A 99 -6.66 -4.64 3.06
CA MET A 99 -6.10 -5.77 2.34
C MET A 99 -6.96 -7.02 2.56
N ARG A 100 -7.40 -7.64 1.46
CA ARG A 100 -8.17 -8.88 1.48
C ARG A 100 -7.40 -9.98 0.75
N ALA A 101 -7.54 -11.21 1.21
CA ALA A 101 -7.00 -12.40 0.57
C ALA A 101 -8.11 -13.34 0.12
N LEU A 102 -7.94 -13.91 -1.07
CA LEU A 102 -8.79 -14.92 -1.64
C LEU A 102 -7.93 -15.90 -2.45
N ARG A 103 -7.83 -17.16 -1.99
CA ARG A 103 -6.90 -18.15 -2.56
C ARG A 103 -5.46 -17.58 -2.50
N GLU A 104 -4.69 -17.63 -3.58
CA GLU A 104 -3.37 -17.00 -3.67
C GLU A 104 -3.40 -15.50 -3.99
N TRP A 105 -4.57 -14.89 -4.15
CA TRP A 105 -4.71 -13.50 -4.57
C TRP A 105 -4.87 -12.57 -3.39
N ILE A 106 -4.22 -11.41 -3.46
CA ILE A 106 -4.49 -10.31 -2.55
C ILE A 106 -5.09 -9.13 -3.32
N ARG A 107 -6.03 -8.44 -2.68
CA ARG A 107 -6.60 -7.18 -3.11
C ARG A 107 -6.30 -6.12 -2.07
N VAL A 108 -5.62 -5.06 -2.47
CA VAL A 108 -5.40 -3.87 -1.63
C VAL A 108 -6.27 -2.76 -2.19
N SER A 109 -7.20 -2.27 -1.37
CA SER A 109 -8.06 -1.14 -1.70
C SER A 109 -7.75 0.02 -0.77
N CYS A 110 -7.33 1.14 -1.33
CA CYS A 110 -6.98 2.34 -0.60
C CYS A 110 -8.00 3.44 -0.85
N GLU A 111 -8.35 4.14 0.22
CA GLU A 111 -9.14 5.37 0.18
C GLU A 111 -8.10 6.51 0.17
N SER A 112 -8.28 7.53 -0.67
CA SER A 112 -7.40 8.72 -0.76
C SER A 112 -6.13 8.61 -1.62
N TYR A 113 -5.72 7.42 -2.07
CA TYR A 113 -4.72 7.35 -3.15
C TYR A 113 -5.35 7.57 -4.51
N HIS A 114 -4.54 8.08 -5.43
CA HIS A 114 -4.98 8.51 -6.76
C HIS A 114 -4.41 7.64 -7.88
N GLY A 115 -3.38 6.87 -7.59
CA GLY A 115 -2.87 5.83 -8.48
C GLY A 115 -2.05 4.78 -7.75
N ALA A 116 -1.65 3.76 -8.49
CA ALA A 116 -0.60 2.84 -8.09
C ALA A 116 0.15 2.33 -9.33
N GLY A 117 1.38 1.87 -9.13
CA GLY A 117 2.22 1.33 -10.19
C GLY A 117 3.07 0.17 -9.71
N LEU A 118 3.22 -0.86 -10.55
CA LEU A 118 4.20 -1.92 -10.31
C LEU A 118 5.60 -1.37 -10.60
N VAL A 119 6.42 -1.25 -9.56
CA VAL A 119 7.80 -0.76 -9.63
C VAL A 119 8.76 -1.90 -9.99
N ALA A 120 8.53 -3.09 -9.46
CA ALA A 120 9.37 -4.27 -9.72
C ALA A 120 8.56 -5.57 -9.65
N GLY A 121 9.00 -6.58 -10.39
CA GLY A 121 8.38 -7.90 -10.47
C GLY A 121 7.73 -8.19 -11.82
N ASP A 122 7.15 -9.38 -11.96
CA ASP A 122 6.40 -9.78 -13.16
C ASP A 122 4.99 -9.15 -13.14
N PRO A 123 4.60 -8.35 -14.16
CA PRO A 123 3.26 -7.78 -14.25
C PRO A 123 2.17 -8.81 -14.53
N ALA A 124 2.51 -10.05 -14.89
CA ALA A 124 1.53 -11.10 -15.13
C ALA A 124 0.61 -11.30 -13.92
N GLY A 125 -0.69 -11.09 -14.15
CA GLY A 125 -1.72 -11.18 -13.13
C GLY A 125 -1.87 -9.95 -12.24
N VAL A 126 -1.03 -8.91 -12.37
CA VAL A 126 -1.21 -7.66 -11.61
C VAL A 126 -2.27 -6.82 -12.30
N LYS A 127 -3.26 -6.35 -11.54
CA LYS A 127 -4.26 -5.38 -12.01
C LYS A 127 -4.27 -4.19 -11.08
N VAL A 128 -4.21 -3.01 -11.67
CA VAL A 128 -4.34 -1.74 -10.96
C VAL A 128 -5.45 -0.96 -11.63
N TRP A 129 -6.34 -0.39 -10.84
CA TRP A 129 -7.32 0.57 -11.34
C TRP A 129 -7.65 1.59 -10.26
N ALA A 130 -8.06 2.77 -10.72
CA ALA A 130 -8.52 3.86 -9.88
C ALA A 130 -9.95 4.22 -10.30
N GLU A 131 -10.80 4.50 -9.32
CA GLU A 131 -12.17 4.94 -9.49
C GLU A 131 -12.39 6.21 -8.67
N GLY A 132 -13.33 7.06 -9.08
CA GLY A 132 -13.62 8.33 -8.43
C GLY A 132 -13.17 9.54 -9.24
N GLU A 133 -13.32 10.72 -8.64
CA GLU A 133 -12.95 11.99 -9.23
C GLU A 133 -11.82 12.61 -8.42
N LEU A 134 -10.70 12.94 -9.08
CA LEU A 134 -9.45 13.39 -8.43
C LEU A 134 -9.64 14.68 -7.60
N TRP A 135 -10.69 15.45 -7.89
CA TRP A 135 -11.02 16.73 -7.24
C TRP A 135 -12.53 16.90 -7.09
N GLY A 136 -13.27 15.80 -7.08
CA GLY A 136 -14.71 15.88 -7.13
C GLY A 136 -15.23 16.41 -5.80
N PHE A 137 -16.02 17.47 -5.90
CA PHE A 137 -16.78 17.99 -4.78
C PHE A 137 -18.24 17.79 -5.11
N ASP A 138 -18.93 16.94 -4.33
CA ASP A 138 -20.37 16.82 -4.46
C ASP A 138 -21.00 17.99 -3.71
N ALA A 139 -21.39 19.01 -4.46
CA ALA A 139 -22.04 20.21 -3.93
C ALA A 139 -23.39 19.93 -3.24
N LYS A 140 -24.04 18.79 -3.53
CA LYS A 140 -25.33 18.44 -2.92
C LYS A 140 -25.13 17.83 -1.54
N THR A 141 -24.13 16.98 -1.38
CA THR A 141 -23.79 16.36 -0.10
C THR A 141 -22.78 17.17 0.70
N ASN A 142 -22.15 18.17 0.08
CA ASN A 142 -21.05 18.96 0.63
C ASN A 142 -19.89 18.06 1.09
N THR A 143 -19.59 17.03 0.29
CA THR A 143 -18.52 16.05 0.56
C THR A 143 -17.55 15.96 -0.60
N SER A 144 -16.26 15.82 -0.30
CA SER A 144 -15.27 15.43 -1.29
C SER A 144 -15.54 14.00 -1.75
N THR A 145 -15.56 13.77 -3.05
CA THR A 145 -15.45 12.41 -3.59
C THR A 145 -14.01 11.97 -3.43
N THR A 146 -13.79 10.82 -2.80
CA THR A 146 -12.46 10.26 -2.62
C THR A 146 -12.10 9.41 -3.84
N SER A 147 -10.87 9.57 -4.32
CA SER A 147 -10.30 8.59 -5.24
C SER A 147 -10.08 7.26 -4.50
N HIS A 148 -10.38 6.17 -5.20
CA HIS A 148 -10.22 4.81 -4.71
C HIS A 148 -9.29 4.07 -5.64
N VAL A 149 -8.13 3.65 -5.12
CA VAL A 149 -7.19 2.80 -5.86
C VAL A 149 -7.34 1.37 -5.39
N THR A 150 -7.44 0.45 -6.33
CA THR A 150 -7.40 -0.98 -6.03
C THR A 150 -6.31 -1.67 -6.83
N VAL A 151 -5.58 -2.55 -6.13
CA VAL A 151 -4.53 -3.40 -6.69
C VAL A 151 -4.87 -4.85 -6.39
N ASP A 152 -5.01 -5.66 -7.43
CA ASP A 152 -5.06 -7.13 -7.32
C ASP A 152 -3.73 -7.71 -7.79
N LEU A 153 -3.14 -8.61 -7.01
CA LEU A 153 -1.95 -9.33 -7.44
C LEU A 153 -1.87 -10.74 -6.80
N PRO A 154 -1.24 -11.71 -7.49
CA PRO A 154 -1.03 -13.04 -6.93
C PRO A 154 0.19 -13.08 -6.00
N VAL A 155 0.10 -13.89 -4.95
CA VAL A 155 1.16 -14.23 -3.99
C VAL A 155 1.64 -15.64 -4.28
N ARG A 156 2.79 -15.78 -4.93
CA ARG A 156 3.31 -17.07 -5.37
C ARG A 156 4.75 -17.28 -4.96
N ARG A 157 5.08 -18.52 -4.64
CA ARG A 157 6.42 -18.94 -4.25
C ARG A 157 7.40 -18.76 -5.43
N GLY A 158 8.56 -18.23 -5.13
CA GLY A 158 9.58 -17.82 -6.10
C GLY A 158 9.37 -16.42 -6.69
N GLU A 159 8.28 -15.73 -6.38
CA GLU A 159 7.94 -14.44 -6.99
C GLU A 159 8.06 -13.27 -5.99
N SER A 160 8.36 -12.10 -6.54
CA SER A 160 8.44 -10.81 -5.84
C SER A 160 7.76 -9.72 -6.67
N ARG A 161 6.99 -8.87 -6.01
CA ARG A 161 6.31 -7.71 -6.57
C ARG A 161 6.43 -6.53 -5.62
N ILE A 162 6.72 -5.36 -6.16
CA ILE A 162 6.79 -4.09 -5.43
C ILE A 162 5.85 -3.12 -6.14
N VAL A 163 4.86 -2.61 -5.41
CA VAL A 163 3.86 -1.66 -5.91
C VAL A 163 3.98 -0.37 -5.11
N THR A 164 4.12 0.77 -5.78
CA THR A 164 4.08 2.09 -5.15
C THR A 164 2.70 2.70 -5.36
N PHE A 165 2.15 3.35 -4.34
CA PHE A 165 0.94 4.15 -4.43
C PHE A 165 1.31 5.61 -4.72
N VAL A 166 0.49 6.27 -5.52
CA VAL A 166 0.67 7.67 -5.89
C VAL A 166 -0.39 8.48 -5.18
N ASP A 167 0.06 9.55 -4.53
CA ASP A 167 -0.79 10.56 -3.94
C ASP A 167 -0.62 11.91 -4.67
N PHE A 168 -1.66 12.74 -4.63
CA PHE A 168 -1.58 14.12 -5.04
C PHE A 168 -1.80 14.99 -3.81
N SER A 169 -0.80 15.78 -3.47
CA SER A 169 -1.00 16.86 -2.52
C SER A 169 -1.51 18.10 -3.25
N GLU A 170 -2.60 18.68 -2.74
CA GLU A 170 -2.97 20.04 -3.07
C GLU A 170 -1.85 20.95 -2.55
N GLY A 171 -1.19 21.68 -3.44
CA GLY A 171 -0.38 22.81 -2.99
C GLY A 171 -1.30 23.83 -2.35
N ASP A 172 -0.93 24.38 -1.20
CA ASP A 172 -1.73 25.31 -0.40
C ASP A 172 -2.34 26.47 -1.25
N GLY A 173 -3.56 26.26 -1.77
CA GLY A 173 -4.30 27.21 -2.60
C GLY A 173 -3.76 27.40 -4.03
N TYR A 174 -2.63 28.09 -4.18
CA TYR A 174 -2.08 28.51 -5.49
C TYR A 174 -0.84 27.70 -5.92
N GLY A 175 -0.46 26.67 -5.16
CA GLY A 175 0.64 25.78 -5.53
C GLY A 175 0.24 24.87 -6.70
N PRO A 176 1.20 24.45 -7.55
CA PRO A 176 0.93 23.42 -8.53
C PRO A 176 0.54 22.12 -7.79
N ALA A 177 -0.41 21.36 -8.35
CA ALA A 177 -0.66 19.99 -7.89
C ALA A 177 0.65 19.19 -8.00
N MET A 178 1.07 18.57 -6.91
CA MET A 178 2.26 17.73 -6.87
C MET A 178 1.85 16.27 -6.76
N ALA A 179 2.37 15.44 -7.65
CA ALA A 179 2.28 13.98 -7.52
C ALA A 179 3.49 13.51 -6.71
N GLY A 180 3.24 12.74 -5.66
CA GLY A 180 4.26 12.07 -4.85
C GLY A 180 4.07 10.57 -4.83
N GLU A 181 5.16 9.84 -4.63
CA GLU A 181 5.06 8.47 -4.13
C GLU A 181 4.61 8.53 -2.66
N ALA A 182 3.78 7.59 -2.24
CA ALA A 182 3.19 7.60 -0.91
C ALA A 182 3.59 6.38 -0.10
N GLU A 183 2.95 5.24 -0.36
CA GLU A 183 3.28 3.99 0.32
C GLU A 183 3.75 2.94 -0.68
N THR A 184 4.67 2.09 -0.26
CA THR A 184 5.14 0.97 -1.06
C THR A 184 4.69 -0.36 -0.44
N LEU A 185 3.93 -1.13 -1.21
CA LEU A 185 3.57 -2.51 -0.93
C LEU A 185 4.62 -3.46 -1.51
N ILE A 186 5.25 -4.24 -0.64
CA ILE A 186 6.24 -5.26 -0.99
C ILE A 186 5.63 -6.63 -0.72
N VAL A 187 5.51 -7.44 -1.77
CA VAL A 187 4.98 -8.80 -1.69
C VAL A 187 6.04 -9.74 -2.24
N THR A 188 6.58 -10.61 -1.40
CA THR A 188 7.65 -11.51 -1.79
C THR A 188 7.45 -12.86 -1.13
N TRP A 189 7.56 -13.93 -1.91
CA TRP A 189 7.63 -15.27 -1.34
C TRP A 189 8.79 -15.99 -1.98
N ARG A 190 9.96 -16.00 -1.32
CA ARG A 190 11.16 -16.57 -1.92
C ARG A 190 11.06 -18.10 -2.01
N ALA A 191 11.77 -18.69 -2.97
CA ALA A 191 11.91 -20.14 -3.02
C ALA A 191 12.59 -20.63 -1.72
N GLY A 192 12.02 -21.67 -1.11
CA GLY A 192 12.50 -22.22 0.17
C GLY A 192 11.93 -21.55 1.44
N GLU A 193 11.31 -20.36 1.34
CA GLU A 193 10.73 -19.70 2.52
C GLU A 193 9.37 -20.30 2.87
N ALA A 194 9.14 -20.63 4.15
CA ALA A 194 7.88 -21.25 4.56
C ALA A 194 6.68 -20.35 4.26
N GLU A 195 6.79 -19.06 4.59
CA GLU A 195 5.72 -18.06 4.57
C GLU A 195 5.97 -16.94 3.55
N PRO A 196 4.91 -16.33 2.98
CA PRO A 196 5.05 -15.10 2.22
C PRO A 196 5.40 -13.92 3.13
N TYR A 197 6.16 -12.97 2.58
CA TYR A 197 6.48 -11.70 3.20
C TYR A 197 5.69 -10.59 2.51
N ILE A 198 4.75 -10.01 3.24
CA ILE A 198 3.93 -8.87 2.83
C ILE A 198 4.27 -7.71 3.76
N ALA A 199 4.81 -6.62 3.20
CA ALA A 199 5.17 -5.44 3.96
C ALA A 199 4.65 -4.17 3.32
N VAL A 200 4.36 -3.19 4.16
CA VAL A 200 4.05 -1.82 3.76
C VAL A 200 5.14 -0.92 4.33
N ALA A 201 5.74 -0.11 3.47
CA ALA A 201 6.70 0.91 3.86
C ALA A 201 6.16 2.29 3.49
N PRO A 202 6.28 3.30 4.36
CA PRO A 202 6.13 4.69 3.93
C PRO A 202 7.28 5.04 2.98
N ASP A 203 7.02 5.88 1.98
CA ASP A 203 8.06 6.57 1.20
C ASP A 203 8.87 7.54 2.07
#